data_AF-A0A377DXQ2-F1
#
_entry.id   AF-A0A377DXQ2-F1
#
_cell.length_a   1.000
_cell.length_b   1.000
_cell.length_c   1.000
_cell.angle_alpha   90.00
_cell.angle_beta   90.00
_cell.angle_gamma   90.00
#
_symmetry.space_group_name_H-M   'P 1'
#
loop_
_entity.id
_entity.type
_entity.pdbx_description
1 polymer ?
#
loop_
_entity_poly.entity_id
_entity_poly.type
_entity_poly.pdbx_seq_one_letter_code
_entity_poly.pdbx_strand_id
1 'polypeptide(L)'
;MDQIILQMGQKMGVKISDEQLDQAIANIAKQNNMTLDQMRSRLAYDGLNYNTYRNQIRKEMIISEVRNNEVRRSHHHPAAGSRIPGAAGG
;
A
#
# COMPACT_ATOMS: atom_id res chain seq x y z
N MET A 1 18.51 -1.42 3.45
CA MET A 1 17.36 -1.55 2.52
C MET A 1 16.11 -0.80 2.99
N ASP A 2 15.80 -0.75 4.29
CA ASP A 2 14.57 -0.15 4.84
C ASP A 2 14.41 1.38 4.61
N GLN A 3 15.51 2.15 4.65
CA GLN A 3 15.47 3.62 4.52
C GLN A 3 15.08 4.14 3.13
N ILE A 4 15.34 3.37 2.07
CA ILE A 4 15.12 3.82 0.68
C ILE A 4 13.62 3.81 0.34
N ILE A 5 12.87 2.87 0.94
CA ILE A 5 11.42 2.72 0.74
C ILE A 5 10.67 3.87 1.43
N LEU A 6 11.11 4.26 2.63
CA LEU A 6 10.59 5.41 3.37
C LEU A 6 10.81 6.74 2.62
N GLN A 7 11.98 6.92 2.01
CA GLN A 7 12.33 8.11 1.21
C GLN A 7 11.49 8.22 -0.08
N MET A 8 11.14 7.09 -0.71
CA MET A 8 10.25 7.08 -1.88
C MET A 8 8.78 7.37 -1.51
N GLY A 9 8.28 6.87 -0.38
CA GLY A 9 6.95 7.23 0.13
C GLY A 9 6.79 8.73 0.42
N GLN A 10 7.84 9.38 0.93
CA GLN A 10 7.89 10.83 1.09
C GLN A 10 7.96 11.58 -0.24
N LYS A 11 8.72 11.07 -1.23
CA LYS A 11 8.82 11.68 -2.57
C LYS A 11 7.56 11.54 -3.42
N MET A 12 6.75 10.51 -3.19
CA MET A 12 5.44 10.35 -3.86
C MET A 12 4.30 11.11 -3.15
N GLY A 13 4.56 11.73 -1.99
CA GLY A 13 3.53 12.46 -1.24
C GLY A 13 2.46 11.56 -0.61
N VAL A 14 2.74 10.27 -0.44
CA VAL A 14 1.81 9.30 0.18
C VAL A 14 1.73 9.58 1.68
N LYS A 15 0.91 10.56 2.04
CA LYS A 15 0.52 10.85 3.41
C LYS A 15 -0.86 10.24 3.65
N ILE A 16 -0.90 9.25 4.53
CA ILE A 16 -2.15 8.72 5.03
C ILE A 16 -2.71 9.68 6.08
N SER A 17 -3.70 10.48 5.67
CA SER A 17 -4.50 11.31 6.57
C SER A 17 -5.27 10.44 7.57
N ASP A 18 -5.60 10.99 8.73
CA ASP A 18 -6.39 10.27 9.74
C ASP A 18 -7.77 9.82 9.23
N GLU A 19 -8.37 10.57 8.30
CA GLU A 19 -9.62 10.19 7.62
C GLU A 19 -9.46 8.94 6.74
N GLN A 20 -8.38 8.86 5.94
CA GLN A 20 -8.09 7.68 5.12
C GLN A 20 -7.82 6.46 6.00
N LEU A 21 -7.10 6.67 7.12
CA LEU A 21 -6.84 5.61 8.09
C LEU A 21 -8.14 5.12 8.72
N ASP A 22 -9.04 6.01 9.12
CA ASP A 22 -10.33 5.65 9.70
C ASP A 22 -11.19 4.88 8.70
N GLN A 23 -11.26 5.34 7.45
CA GLN A 23 -12.00 4.69 6.38
C GLN A 23 -11.44 3.29 6.05
N ALA A 24 -10.12 3.12 6.05
CA ALA A 24 -9.49 1.83 5.88
C ALA A 24 -9.81 0.88 7.04
N ILE A 25 -9.74 1.36 8.28
CA ILE A 25 -10.12 0.58 9.46
C ILE A 25 -11.60 0.20 9.41
N ALA A 26 -12.48 1.12 9.01
CA ALA A 26 -13.91 0.85 8.84
C ALA A 26 -14.15 -0.24 7.78
N ASN A 27 -13.40 -0.22 6.68
CA ASN A 27 -13.46 -1.27 5.66
C ASN A 27 -12.96 -2.62 6.18
N ILE A 28 -11.87 -2.65 6.95
CA ILE A 28 -11.36 -3.89 7.57
C ILE A 28 -12.39 -4.46 8.54
N ALA A 29 -12.99 -3.61 9.37
CA ALA A 29 -14.06 -4.01 10.30
C ALA A 29 -15.24 -4.62 9.51
N LYS A 30 -15.72 -3.93 8.46
CA LYS A 30 -16.77 -4.43 7.58
C LYS A 30 -16.43 -5.77 6.92
N GLN A 31 -15.19 -5.95 6.43
CA GLN A 31 -14.73 -7.20 5.84
C GLN A 31 -14.72 -8.36 6.85
N ASN A 32 -14.43 -8.06 8.12
CA ASN A 32 -14.49 -9.02 9.20
C ASN A 32 -15.91 -9.18 9.79
N ASN A 33 -16.94 -8.65 9.12
CA ASN A 33 -18.33 -8.63 9.57
C ASN A 33 -18.50 -8.08 11.00
N MET A 34 -17.63 -7.16 11.40
CA MET A 34 -17.66 -6.53 12.73
C MET A 34 -17.75 -5.01 12.59
N THR A 35 -18.25 -4.36 13.64
CA THR A 35 -18.27 -2.90 13.71
C THR A 35 -16.95 -2.35 14.25
N LEU A 36 -16.67 -1.07 13.99
CA LEU A 36 -15.54 -0.35 14.59
C LEU A 36 -15.54 -0.49 16.12
N ASP A 37 -16.71 -0.44 16.73
CA ASP A 37 -16.90 -0.60 18.17
C ASP A 37 -16.52 -2.01 18.65
N GLN A 38 -17.00 -3.05 17.96
CA GLN A 38 -16.61 -4.43 18.28
C GLN A 38 -15.10 -4.67 18.09
N MET A 39 -14.53 -4.12 17.02
CA MET A 39 -13.08 -4.21 16.79
C MET A 39 -12.30 -3.51 17.91
N ARG A 40 -12.75 -2.33 18.37
CA ARG A 40 -12.14 -1.62 19.49
C ARG A 40 -12.25 -2.39 20.80
N SER A 41 -13.40 -3.01 21.06
CA SER A 41 -13.61 -3.87 22.22
C SER A 41 -12.71 -5.10 22.18
N ARG A 42 -12.56 -5.71 21.00
CA ARG A 42 -11.63 -6.83 20.78
C ARG A 42 -10.18 -6.42 21.02
N LEU A 43 -9.75 -5.30 20.44
CA LEU A 43 -8.40 -4.77 20.63
C LEU A 43 -8.13 -4.49 22.12
N ALA A 44 -9.08 -3.88 22.83
CA ALA A 44 -8.97 -3.65 24.26
C ALA A 44 -8.88 -4.96 25.07
N TYR A 45 -9.66 -5.97 24.68
CA TYR A 45 -9.62 -7.31 25.28
C TYR A 45 -8.24 -7.98 25.08
N ASP A 46 -7.66 -7.85 23.89
CA ASP A 46 -6.31 -8.34 23.56
C ASP A 46 -5.19 -7.44 24.16
N GLY A 47 -5.54 -6.40 24.94
CA GLY A 47 -4.57 -5.47 25.55
C GLY A 47 -3.89 -4.53 24.55
N LEU A 48 -4.40 -4.46 23.33
CA LEU A 48 -3.89 -3.61 22.26
C LEU A 48 -4.57 -2.24 22.28
N ASN A 49 -3.77 -1.18 22.32
CA ASN A 49 -4.30 0.17 22.22
C ASN A 49 -4.76 0.45 20.78
N TYR A 50 -5.95 1.04 20.64
CA TYR A 50 -6.48 1.48 19.34
C TYR A 50 -5.48 2.37 18.58
N ASN A 51 -4.73 3.22 19.28
CA ASN A 51 -3.72 4.07 18.66
C ASN A 51 -2.54 3.26 18.07
N THR A 52 -2.15 2.17 18.73
CA THR A 52 -1.14 1.24 18.22
C THR A 52 -1.65 0.53 16.97
N TYR A 53 -2.90 0.06 16.99
CA TYR A 53 -3.54 -0.56 15.83
C TYR A 53 -3.60 0.41 14.65
N ARG A 54 -4.05 1.65 14.87
CA ARG A 54 -4.04 2.72 13.87
C ARG A 54 -2.66 2.92 13.24
N ASN A 55 -1.61 2.94 14.05
CA ASN A 55 -0.24 3.08 13.55
C ASN A 55 0.21 1.85 12.74
N GLN A 56 -0.21 0.64 13.10
CA GLN A 56 0.07 -0.57 12.31
C GLN A 56 -0.64 -0.52 10.95
N ILE A 57 -1.94 -0.21 10.91
CA ILE A 57 -2.69 -0.10 9.66
C ILE A 57 -2.11 1.00 8.76
N ARG A 58 -1.70 2.14 9.34
CA ARG A 58 -1.02 3.20 8.60
C ARG A 58 0.25 2.69 7.90
N LYS A 59 1.06 1.87 8.58
CA LYS A 59 2.25 1.25 7.98
C LYS A 59 1.88 0.29 6.85
N GLU A 60 0.92 -0.60 7.08
CA GLU A 60 0.47 -1.58 6.09
C GLU A 60 -0.05 -0.92 4.82
N MET A 61 -0.81 0.18 4.93
CA MET A 61 -1.30 0.92 3.77
C MET A 61 -0.17 1.54 2.97
N ILE A 62 0.84 2.12 3.63
CA ILE A 62 2.02 2.67 2.94
C ILE A 62 2.76 1.55 2.20
N ILE A 63 2.92 0.38 2.83
CA ILE A 63 3.58 -0.78 2.20
C ILE A 63 2.79 -1.27 0.98
N SER A 64 1.46 -1.33 1.09
CA SER A 64 0.58 -1.77 0.00
C SER A 64 0.63 -0.82 -1.21
N GLU A 65 0.63 0.49 -0.96
CA GLU A 65 0.78 1.53 -2.00
C GLU A 65 2.13 1.41 -2.72
N VAL A 66 3.22 1.28 -1.96
CA VAL A 66 4.56 1.09 -2.55
C VAL A 66 4.61 -0.19 -3.38
N ARG A 67 4.09 -1.31 -2.84
CA ARG A 67 4.06 -2.59 -3.54
C ARG A 67 3.27 -2.49 -4.85
N ASN A 68 2.09 -1.87 -4.82
CA ASN A 68 1.27 -1.66 -6.02
C ASN A 68 1.98 -0.79 -7.06
N ASN A 69 2.70 0.24 -6.65
CA ASN A 69 3.48 1.08 -7.55
C ASN A 69 4.63 0.30 -8.20
N GLU A 70 5.36 -0.52 -7.44
CA GLU A 70 6.44 -1.37 -7.96
C GLU A 70 5.92 -2.44 -8.93
N VAL A 71 4.75 -3.02 -8.64
CA VAL A 71 4.08 -3.97 -9.54
C VAL A 71 3.69 -3.27 -10.85
N ARG A 72 3.07 -2.08 -10.80
CA ARG A 72 2.72 -1.30 -11.99
C ARG A 72 3.94 -0.96 -12.84
N ARG A 73 5.06 -0.63 -12.19
CA ARG A 73 6.33 -0.33 -12.86
C ARG A 73 6.94 -1.57 -13.50
N SER A 74 6.80 -2.73 -12.86
CA SER A 74 7.26 -4.03 -13.38
C SER A 74 6.41 -4.54 -14.55
N HIS A 75 5.11 -4.21 -14.58
CA HIS A 75 4.22 -4.53 -15.70
C HIS A 75 4.41 -3.60 -16.91
N HIS A 76 5.16 -2.51 -16.77
CA HIS A 76 5.53 -1.61 -17.87
C HIS A 76 6.97 -1.88 -18.35
N HIS A 77 7.28 -3.15 -18.63
CA HIS A 77 8.38 -3.50 -19.52
C HIS A 77 7.77 -3.80 -20.91
N PRO A 78 7.73 -2.84 -21.84
CA PRO A 78 7.55 -3.19 -23.24
C PRO A 78 8.79 -3.99 -23.66
N ALA A 79 8.59 -5.26 -24.02
CA ALA A 79 9.56 -6.02 -24.77
C ALA A 79 9.71 -5.39 -26.17
N ALA A 80 10.39 -4.25 -26.26
CA ALA A 80 10.74 -3.59 -27.51
C ALA A 80 12.23 -3.83 -27.77
N GLY A 81 12.53 -4.99 -28.36
CA GLY A 81 13.91 -5.43 -28.53
C GLY A 81 14.14 -6.41 -29.68
N SER A 82 13.39 -6.29 -30.79
CA SER A 82 13.75 -6.97 -32.06
C SER A 82 13.45 -6.05 -33.25
N ARG A 83 14.18 -4.94 -33.35
CA ARG A 83 14.36 -4.25 -34.63
C ARG A 83 15.45 -5.00 -35.39
N ILE A 84 15.05 -5.94 -36.24
CA ILE A 84 15.91 -6.49 -37.29
C ILE A 84 15.98 -5.45 -38.42
N PRO A 85 17.16 -4.89 -38.74
CA PRO A 85 17.30 -3.92 -39.81
C PRO A 85 17.50 -4.60 -41.17
N GLY A 86 16.95 -3.99 -42.22
CA GLY A 86 17.55 -4.03 -43.56
C GLY A 86 17.03 -5.12 -44.50
N ALA A 87 15.81 -4.92 -45.01
CA ALA A 87 15.54 -5.24 -46.41
C ALA A 87 15.94 -4.02 -47.28
N ALA A 88 16.39 -4.30 -48.49
CA ALA A 88 16.63 -3.41 -49.63
C ALA A 88 18.10 -3.05 -49.92
N GLY A 89 18.57 -3.56 -51.06
CA GLY A 89 19.82 -3.21 -51.72
C GLY A 89 20.05 -4.20 -52.86
N GLY A 90 19.34 -3.99 -53.96
CA GLY A 90 19.58 -4.68 -55.25
C GLY A 90 20.69 -4.03 -56.05
#